data_AF-A0A349SQ84-F1
#
_entry.id   AF-A0A349SQ84-F1
#
_cell.length_a   1.000
_cell.length_b   1.000
_cell.length_c   1.000
_cell.angle_alpha   90.00
_cell.angle_beta   90.00
_cell.angle_gamma   90.00
#
_symmetry.space_group_name_H-M   'P 1'
#
loop_
_entity.id
_entity.type
_entity.pdbx_description
1 polymer ?
#
loop_
_entity_poly.entity_id
_entity_poly.type
_entity_poly.pdbx_seq_one_letter_code
_entity_poly.pdbx_strand_id
1 'polypeptide(L)'
;MNNMPHRNLFLALLLSWLTTFAFANDDGEFLPVNEAFQVSAVDAGNHVHFTFTIADGYYLYKHRFGFEPTAGTPGELGEPVYQQAAEWKDDPIFGQVEVFYSSVDVYVPVLAADDGFIEIDAHYQGCADKGLCYIPQTYTNMYQIDVDAAAPDINPEPGKPRPESTKSTDLDAESPSVFPAEAPLWSEKRPNPGQITQSSTDLDADDALSLETFLSQNGLFSIIGMFFLIGIGLTFTPCVLPMVPILSGIIVGQGTDLSRRKAAALSITYVLGMAVTYAILGVVAGLTGAKLQVAMQNPTVLFSFAAVFVVLSFSMFGFYELQLPSGIQNRLNSISQRQQGGTYIGVAIIGVLSALVVSPCVSAPLAGALLYIGQSGDWVLGGLALLALGLGMGAPLIAIGVTGANILPKAGGWMDNVKGLFGVMLLAVALWLVKHLLPETLAWVSGGGLLILAGLYCGALDPLTSPQGKLFRGIGLTILACGSALILAQFISSPAALSSTASVQQPLPFQRIRSEQSLDQALASARANGQPVMIDYFADWCTACFEMEHETFSQSDVQNRLSQHVWLQIDLTNNPQDNALLQRYNLPGPPAILFFDKQGNELKNARIYAYKSKAQFLNHLEQHRIQH
;
A
#
# COMPACT_ATOMS: atom_id res chain seq x y z
N MET A 1 -15.71 43.02 19.80
CA MET A 1 -16.76 41.99 19.71
C MET A 1 -17.03 41.75 18.24
N ASN A 2 -17.23 40.48 17.85
CA ASN A 2 -17.37 39.91 16.50
C ASN A 2 -16.07 39.62 15.73
N ASN A 3 -16.05 38.43 15.10
CA ASN A 3 -15.00 37.78 14.29
C ASN A 3 -14.12 36.70 14.97
N MET A 4 -14.69 35.87 15.86
CA MET A 4 -14.07 34.57 16.24
C MET A 4 -14.91 33.28 16.02
N PRO A 5 -16.09 33.25 15.36
CA PRO A 5 -16.82 31.97 15.19
C PRO A 5 -16.26 31.07 14.08
N HIS A 6 -15.60 31.60 13.04
CA HIS A 6 -15.15 30.78 11.90
C HIS A 6 -13.89 29.96 12.17
N ARG A 7 -12.99 30.43 13.05
CA ARG A 7 -11.67 29.80 13.25
C ARG A 7 -11.75 28.48 14.03
N ASN A 8 -12.70 28.38 14.96
CA ASN A 8 -12.90 27.17 15.77
C ASN A 8 -13.82 26.16 15.08
N LEU A 9 -14.73 26.63 14.20
CA LEU A 9 -15.48 25.76 13.29
C LEU A 9 -14.54 25.08 12.29
N PHE A 10 -13.55 25.82 11.77
CA PHE A 10 -12.55 25.26 10.87
C PHE A 10 -11.69 24.20 11.55
N LEU A 11 -11.25 24.44 12.80
CA LEU A 11 -10.48 23.46 13.58
C LEU A 11 -11.29 22.19 13.89
N ALA A 12 -12.57 22.34 14.24
CA ALA A 12 -13.47 21.21 14.48
C ALA A 12 -13.83 20.45 13.19
N LEU A 13 -13.98 21.15 12.06
CA LEU A 13 -14.15 20.52 10.74
C LEU A 13 -12.88 19.79 10.32
N LEU A 14 -11.69 20.35 10.56
CA LEU A 14 -10.41 19.74 10.21
C LEU A 14 -10.12 18.51 11.09
N LEU A 15 -10.43 18.58 12.39
CA LEU A 15 -10.39 17.44 13.32
C LEU A 15 -11.44 16.38 12.96
N SER A 16 -12.64 16.80 12.55
CA SER A 16 -13.69 15.88 12.06
C SER A 16 -13.29 15.20 10.75
N TRP A 17 -12.61 15.91 9.84
CA TRP A 17 -12.07 15.36 8.59
C TRP A 17 -10.90 14.42 8.85
N LEU A 18 -10.02 14.76 9.79
CA LEU A 18 -8.93 13.89 10.26
C LEU A 18 -9.47 12.63 10.93
N THR A 19 -10.61 12.69 11.65
CA THR A 19 -11.27 11.48 12.15
C THR A 19 -11.91 10.66 11.04
N THR A 20 -12.43 11.24 9.96
CA THR A 20 -12.92 10.44 8.81
C THR A 20 -11.77 9.77 8.05
N PHE A 21 -10.60 10.38 7.96
CA PHE A 21 -9.40 9.75 7.38
C PHE A 21 -8.75 8.70 8.29
N ALA A 22 -8.88 8.83 9.62
CA ALA A 22 -8.40 7.84 10.59
C ALA A 22 -9.39 6.67 10.80
N PHE A 23 -10.65 6.86 10.41
CA PHE A 23 -11.74 5.88 10.51
C PHE A 23 -12.45 5.76 9.17
N ALA A 24 -11.72 5.31 8.14
CA ALA A 24 -12.36 4.41 7.20
C ALA A 24 -12.70 3.14 7.98
N ASN A 25 -13.99 2.94 8.22
CA ASN A 25 -14.51 1.78 8.92
C ASN A 25 -14.19 0.50 8.16
N ASP A 26 -13.93 -0.53 8.95
CA ASP A 26 -13.85 -1.95 8.61
C ASP A 26 -15.10 -2.41 7.82
N ASP A 27 -14.96 -2.49 6.50
CA ASP A 27 -15.75 -3.42 5.70
C ASP A 27 -15.05 -4.78 5.79
N GLY A 28 -15.34 -5.47 6.90
CA GLY A 28 -14.86 -6.80 7.29
C GLY A 28 -13.68 -7.36 6.50
N GLU A 29 -12.49 -7.25 7.07
CA GLU A 29 -11.28 -7.91 6.59
C GLU A 29 -11.59 -9.36 6.15
N PHE A 30 -11.46 -9.61 4.85
CA PHE A 30 -11.73 -10.92 4.27
C PHE A 30 -10.64 -11.89 4.69
N LEU A 31 -11.03 -13.10 5.07
CA LEU A 31 -10.07 -14.14 5.42
C LEU A 31 -9.20 -14.48 4.21
N PRO A 32 -7.92 -14.79 4.39
CA PRO A 32 -7.14 -15.35 3.31
C PRO A 32 -7.74 -16.72 2.90
N VAL A 33 -7.58 -17.09 1.63
CA VAL A 33 -8.27 -18.24 1.00
C VAL A 33 -8.11 -19.54 1.79
N ASN A 34 -6.90 -19.79 2.29
CA ASN A 34 -6.52 -20.99 3.04
C ASN A 34 -7.11 -21.03 4.46
N GLU A 35 -7.54 -19.90 5.00
CA GLU A 35 -8.31 -19.84 6.24
C GLU A 35 -9.82 -19.97 5.97
N ALA A 36 -10.29 -19.44 4.84
CA ALA A 36 -11.69 -19.55 4.42
C ALA A 36 -12.09 -20.97 3.98
N PHE A 37 -11.18 -21.70 3.32
CA PHE A 37 -11.41 -23.06 2.80
C PHE A 37 -10.23 -23.98 3.14
N GLN A 38 -10.42 -24.88 4.09
CA GLN A 38 -9.41 -25.85 4.50
C GLN A 38 -9.71 -27.21 3.87
N VAL A 39 -8.77 -27.73 3.09
CA VAL A 39 -8.92 -29.02 2.39
C VAL A 39 -8.01 -30.04 3.04
N SER A 40 -8.55 -31.24 3.28
CA SER A 40 -7.80 -32.41 3.69
C SER A 40 -8.23 -33.60 2.85
N ALA A 41 -7.32 -34.54 2.59
CA ALA A 41 -7.64 -35.70 1.80
C ALA A 41 -6.89 -36.93 2.31
N VAL A 42 -7.56 -38.07 2.29
CA VAL A 42 -7.05 -39.34 2.79
C VAL A 42 -7.30 -40.43 1.75
N ASP A 43 -6.33 -41.32 1.57
CA ASP A 43 -6.49 -42.53 0.79
C ASP A 43 -7.47 -43.48 1.50
N ALA A 44 -8.48 -43.94 0.76
CA ALA A 44 -9.55 -44.79 1.27
C ALA A 44 -9.73 -45.99 0.34
N GLY A 45 -8.71 -46.87 0.30
CA GLY A 45 -8.71 -48.06 -0.54
C GLY A 45 -8.61 -47.69 -2.03
N ASN A 46 -9.70 -47.91 -2.78
CA ASN A 46 -9.82 -47.54 -4.19
C ASN A 46 -10.46 -46.16 -4.42
N HIS A 47 -10.66 -45.37 -3.36
CA HIS A 47 -11.14 -43.98 -3.45
C HIS A 47 -10.15 -43.03 -2.79
N VAL A 48 -10.22 -41.77 -3.20
CA VAL A 48 -9.67 -40.66 -2.43
C VAL A 48 -10.82 -39.90 -1.80
N HIS A 49 -10.78 -39.75 -0.48
CA HIS A 49 -11.76 -39.02 0.29
C HIS A 49 -11.22 -37.61 0.57
N PHE A 50 -11.84 -36.60 -0.04
CA PHE A 50 -11.56 -35.19 0.19
C PHE A 50 -12.57 -34.60 1.18
N THR A 51 -12.10 -33.97 2.24
CA THR A 51 -12.90 -33.18 3.18
C THR A 51 -12.55 -31.71 3.05
N PHE A 52 -13.52 -30.90 2.62
CA PHE A 52 -13.44 -29.45 2.56
C PHE A 52 -14.16 -28.86 3.76
N THR A 53 -13.47 -28.12 4.63
CA THR A 53 -14.03 -27.35 5.75
C THR A 53 -14.11 -25.88 5.34
N ILE A 54 -15.27 -25.26 5.50
CA ILE A 54 -15.59 -23.93 4.99
C ILE A 54 -15.91 -23.01 6.18
N ALA A 55 -15.24 -21.86 6.26
CA ALA A 55 -15.46 -20.89 7.33
C ALA A 55 -16.86 -20.26 7.27
N ASP A 56 -17.37 -19.80 8.41
CA ASP A 56 -18.69 -19.17 8.51
C ASP A 56 -18.76 -17.90 7.64
N GLY A 57 -19.83 -17.79 6.83
CA GLY A 57 -20.02 -16.69 5.88
C GLY A 57 -19.31 -16.88 4.52
N TYR A 58 -18.78 -18.09 4.26
CA TYR A 58 -18.19 -18.49 2.98
C TYR A 58 -18.89 -19.72 2.43
N TYR A 59 -18.82 -19.91 1.11
CA TYR A 59 -19.41 -21.05 0.42
C TYR A 59 -18.59 -21.50 -0.79
N LEU A 60 -18.68 -22.79 -1.13
CA LEU A 60 -18.06 -23.38 -2.33
C LEU A 60 -19.11 -23.73 -3.38
N TYR A 61 -18.82 -23.49 -4.66
CA TYR A 61 -19.74 -23.83 -5.75
C TYR A 61 -19.62 -25.30 -6.15
N LYS A 62 -20.74 -26.04 -6.15
CA LYS A 62 -20.77 -27.45 -6.59
C LYS A 62 -20.30 -27.63 -8.02
N HIS A 63 -20.70 -26.73 -8.93
CA HIS A 63 -20.31 -26.78 -10.35
C HIS A 63 -18.84 -26.40 -10.62
N ARG A 64 -18.10 -25.97 -9.60
CA ARG A 64 -16.67 -25.64 -9.69
C ARG A 64 -15.76 -26.69 -9.07
N PHE A 65 -16.33 -27.79 -8.55
CA PHE A 65 -15.55 -28.96 -8.21
C PHE A 65 -15.14 -29.70 -9.47
N GLY A 66 -13.85 -29.99 -9.59
CA GLY A 66 -13.29 -30.83 -10.67
C GLY A 66 -12.19 -31.71 -10.09
N PHE A 67 -12.16 -32.98 -10.52
CA PHE A 67 -11.15 -33.94 -10.07
C PHE A 67 -10.55 -34.61 -11.29
N GLU A 68 -9.25 -34.41 -11.49
CA GLU A 68 -8.53 -34.96 -12.64
C GLU A 68 -7.20 -35.56 -12.17
N PRO A 69 -6.73 -36.68 -12.77
CA PRO A 69 -5.38 -37.16 -12.53
C PRO A 69 -4.37 -36.13 -13.00
N THR A 70 -3.35 -35.85 -12.19
CA THR A 70 -2.30 -34.87 -12.53
C THR A 70 -1.53 -35.33 -13.78
N ALA A 71 -1.21 -34.38 -14.66
CA ALA A 71 -0.51 -34.64 -15.92
C ALA A 71 0.87 -35.28 -15.69
N GLY A 72 0.96 -36.60 -15.80
CA GLY A 72 2.19 -37.35 -15.57
C GLY A 72 2.01 -38.66 -14.79
N THR A 73 0.90 -38.80 -14.06
CA THR A 73 0.44 -40.07 -13.48
C THR A 73 -0.78 -40.55 -14.26
N PRO A 74 -0.63 -41.43 -15.27
CA PRO A 74 -1.76 -41.97 -16.00
C PRO A 74 -2.67 -42.71 -15.01
N GLY A 75 -3.93 -42.29 -14.99
CA GLY A 75 -4.94 -42.91 -14.17
C GLY A 75 -6.31 -42.51 -14.67
N GLU A 76 -7.30 -43.33 -14.36
CA GLU A 76 -8.70 -43.04 -14.68
C GLU A 76 -9.43 -42.81 -13.37
N LEU A 77 -10.09 -41.67 -13.24
CA LEU A 77 -10.99 -41.37 -12.13
C LEU A 77 -12.43 -41.60 -12.58
N GLY A 78 -13.29 -42.08 -11.69
CA GLY A 78 -14.73 -42.13 -11.93
C GLY A 78 -15.42 -40.86 -11.42
N GLU A 79 -16.76 -40.86 -11.52
CA GLU A 79 -17.58 -39.72 -11.10
C GLU A 79 -17.49 -39.47 -9.59
N PRO A 80 -17.27 -38.21 -9.16
CA PRO A 80 -17.17 -37.87 -7.75
C PRO A 80 -18.52 -37.98 -7.05
N VAL A 81 -18.52 -38.55 -5.86
CA VAL A 81 -19.71 -38.70 -5.00
C VAL A 81 -19.62 -37.73 -3.83
N TYR A 82 -20.56 -36.78 -3.77
CA TYR A 82 -20.66 -35.79 -2.70
C TYR A 82 -21.54 -36.34 -1.57
N GLN A 83 -21.03 -36.37 -0.34
CA GLN A 83 -21.76 -36.93 0.78
C GLN A 83 -22.86 -36.00 1.29
N GLN A 84 -22.61 -34.69 1.33
CA GLN A 84 -23.55 -33.67 1.79
C GLN A 84 -24.45 -33.21 0.64
N ALA A 85 -25.69 -32.85 0.98
CA ALA A 85 -26.61 -32.23 0.04
C ALA A 85 -26.21 -30.77 -0.22
N ALA A 86 -26.08 -30.38 -1.49
CA ALA A 86 -25.86 -28.99 -1.87
C ALA A 86 -27.12 -28.13 -1.66
N GLU A 87 -26.92 -26.85 -1.38
CA GLU A 87 -27.98 -25.86 -1.23
C GLU A 87 -28.04 -24.94 -2.44
N TRP A 88 -29.25 -24.56 -2.87
CA TRP A 88 -29.41 -23.60 -3.96
C TRP A 88 -29.22 -22.17 -3.45
N LYS A 89 -28.35 -21.42 -4.12
CA LYS A 89 -28.08 -20.00 -3.88
C LYS A 89 -28.33 -19.20 -5.15
N ASP A 90 -28.96 -18.04 -5.02
CA ASP A 90 -29.06 -17.06 -6.10
C ASP A 90 -27.83 -16.15 -6.07
N ASP A 91 -26.92 -16.37 -7.00
CA ASP A 91 -25.65 -15.64 -7.10
C ASP A 91 -25.79 -14.46 -8.08
N PRO A 92 -25.32 -13.24 -7.75
CA PRO A 92 -25.44 -12.08 -8.63
C PRO A 92 -24.73 -12.22 -9.99
N ILE A 93 -23.73 -13.08 -10.08
CA ILE A 93 -22.89 -13.30 -11.27
C ILE A 93 -23.37 -14.53 -12.05
N PHE A 94 -23.69 -15.62 -11.34
CA PHE A 94 -24.00 -16.92 -11.95
C PHE A 94 -25.49 -17.32 -11.91
N GLY A 95 -26.34 -16.56 -11.24
CA GLY A 95 -27.75 -16.90 -11.03
C GLY A 95 -27.93 -18.07 -10.06
N GLN A 96 -28.95 -18.91 -10.29
CA GLN A 96 -29.25 -20.06 -9.43
C GLN A 96 -28.18 -21.16 -9.55
N VAL A 97 -27.41 -21.35 -8.48
CA VAL A 97 -26.30 -22.31 -8.42
C VAL A 97 -26.37 -23.14 -7.13
N GLU A 98 -25.91 -24.39 -7.20
CA GLU A 98 -25.74 -25.25 -6.03
C GLU A 98 -24.41 -24.94 -5.33
N VAL A 99 -24.46 -24.74 -4.01
CA VAL A 99 -23.31 -24.40 -3.16
C VAL A 99 -23.27 -25.27 -1.90
N PHE A 100 -22.09 -25.40 -1.30
CA PHE A 100 -21.88 -26.05 -0.02
C PHE A 100 -21.42 -25.03 1.03
N TYR A 101 -21.92 -25.17 2.26
CA TYR A 101 -21.53 -24.39 3.44
C TYR A 101 -20.99 -25.32 4.52
N SER A 102 -20.21 -24.78 5.46
CA SER A 102 -19.63 -25.48 6.62
C SER A 102 -18.64 -26.61 6.27
N SER A 103 -19.06 -27.64 5.54
CA SER A 103 -18.18 -28.70 5.09
C SER A 103 -18.77 -29.51 3.94
N VAL A 104 -17.92 -30.08 3.08
CA VAL A 104 -18.31 -31.09 2.10
C VAL A 104 -17.24 -32.19 2.00
N ASP A 105 -17.69 -33.43 2.03
CA ASP A 105 -16.94 -34.65 1.83
C ASP A 105 -17.22 -35.18 0.43
N VAL A 106 -16.15 -35.39 -0.35
CA VAL A 106 -16.21 -35.85 -1.73
C VAL A 106 -15.36 -37.10 -1.87
N TYR A 107 -15.97 -38.17 -2.35
CA TYR A 107 -15.30 -39.43 -2.60
C TYR A 107 -15.09 -39.60 -4.09
N VAL A 108 -13.83 -39.70 -4.51
CA VAL A 108 -13.45 -39.83 -5.90
C VAL A 108 -12.93 -41.25 -6.14
N PRO A 109 -13.64 -42.09 -6.91
CA PRO A 109 -13.18 -43.44 -7.23
C PRO A 109 -11.99 -43.40 -8.20
N VAL A 110 -11.01 -44.25 -7.95
CA VAL A 110 -9.85 -44.46 -8.82
C VAL A 110 -10.01 -45.79 -9.54
N LEU A 111 -10.21 -45.72 -10.86
CA LEU A 111 -10.47 -46.88 -11.73
C LEU A 111 -9.19 -47.49 -12.28
N ALA A 112 -8.15 -46.68 -12.47
CA ALA A 112 -6.83 -47.13 -12.88
C ALA A 112 -5.74 -46.24 -12.27
N ALA A 113 -4.65 -46.85 -11.80
CA ALA A 113 -3.46 -46.16 -11.31
C ALA A 113 -2.22 -47.00 -11.66
N ASP A 114 -1.25 -46.40 -12.33
CA ASP A 114 0.02 -47.05 -12.65
C ASP A 114 0.89 -47.19 -11.37
N ASP A 115 1.46 -48.38 -11.15
CA ASP A 115 2.30 -48.73 -9.99
C ASP A 115 1.66 -48.54 -8.59
N GLY A 116 0.33 -48.41 -8.51
CA GLY A 116 -0.41 -48.26 -7.25
C GLY A 116 -0.32 -46.87 -6.62
N PHE A 117 0.10 -45.87 -7.40
CA PHE A 117 0.12 -44.47 -6.98
C PHE A 117 -0.58 -43.60 -8.02
N ILE A 118 -1.41 -42.68 -7.56
CA ILE A 118 -2.06 -41.69 -8.42
C ILE A 118 -2.00 -40.32 -7.76
N GLU A 119 -1.65 -39.31 -8.53
CA GLU A 119 -1.72 -37.92 -8.10
C GLU A 119 -3.02 -37.32 -8.66
N ILE A 120 -3.80 -36.66 -7.80
CA ILE A 120 -5.10 -36.09 -8.17
C ILE A 120 -5.10 -34.60 -7.89
N ASP A 121 -5.48 -33.82 -8.90
CA ASP A 121 -5.76 -32.39 -8.80
C ASP A 121 -7.24 -32.18 -8.47
N ALA A 122 -7.54 -31.65 -7.28
CA ALA A 122 -8.89 -31.25 -6.88
C ALA A 122 -9.07 -29.74 -7.04
N HIS A 123 -9.84 -29.32 -8.04
CA HIS A 123 -10.22 -27.93 -8.30
C HIS A 123 -11.46 -27.54 -7.52
N TYR A 124 -11.48 -26.33 -6.94
CA TYR A 124 -12.65 -25.78 -6.24
C TYR A 124 -12.63 -24.25 -6.25
N GLN A 125 -13.79 -23.61 -6.08
CA GLN A 125 -13.90 -22.15 -5.98
C GLN A 125 -15.03 -21.77 -5.03
N GLY A 126 -14.81 -20.72 -4.25
CA GLY A 126 -15.81 -20.16 -3.35
C GLY A 126 -15.78 -18.65 -3.24
N CYS A 127 -16.82 -18.11 -2.60
CA CYS A 127 -16.96 -16.70 -2.32
C CYS A 127 -17.40 -16.48 -0.87
N ALA A 128 -17.17 -15.26 -0.38
CA ALA A 128 -17.77 -14.74 0.83
C ALA A 128 -19.19 -14.25 0.53
N ASP A 129 -20.11 -14.42 1.47
CA ASP A 129 -21.47 -13.86 1.39
C ASP A 129 -21.46 -12.32 1.27
N LYS A 130 -20.37 -11.68 1.70
CA LYS A 130 -20.14 -10.23 1.61
C LYS A 130 -19.70 -9.74 0.22
N GLY A 131 -19.59 -10.64 -0.78
CA GLY A 131 -19.39 -10.26 -2.18
C GLY A 131 -17.94 -10.31 -2.69
N LEU A 132 -16.98 -10.80 -1.89
CA LEU A 132 -15.65 -11.14 -2.39
C LEU A 132 -15.63 -12.57 -2.89
N CYS A 133 -15.30 -12.75 -4.16
CA CYS A 133 -15.07 -14.05 -4.75
C CYS A 133 -13.58 -14.33 -4.88
N TYR A 134 -13.15 -15.47 -4.36
CA TYR A 134 -11.76 -15.90 -4.49
C TYR A 134 -11.54 -16.50 -5.87
N ILE A 135 -10.31 -16.39 -6.35
CA ILE A 135 -9.89 -17.06 -7.58
C ILE A 135 -9.97 -18.60 -7.39
N PRO A 136 -10.20 -19.39 -8.46
CA PRO A 136 -10.23 -20.85 -8.38
C PRO A 136 -8.96 -21.43 -7.75
N GLN A 137 -9.13 -22.39 -6.85
CA GLN A 137 -8.07 -23.05 -6.10
C GLN A 137 -7.88 -24.48 -6.61
N THR A 138 -6.68 -25.01 -6.44
CA THR A 138 -6.34 -26.40 -6.77
C THR A 138 -5.59 -27.02 -5.60
N TYR A 139 -6.01 -28.20 -5.16
CA TYR A 139 -5.35 -29.01 -4.14
C TYR A 139 -4.84 -30.30 -4.79
N THR A 140 -3.51 -30.46 -4.82
CA THR A 140 -2.84 -31.61 -5.44
C THR A 140 -2.14 -32.41 -4.36
N ASN A 141 -2.33 -33.74 -4.37
CA ASN A 141 -1.57 -34.64 -3.51
C ASN A 141 -1.47 -36.03 -4.17
N MET A 142 -0.45 -36.78 -3.77
CA MET A 142 -0.22 -38.15 -4.23
C MET A 142 -0.84 -39.14 -3.25
N TYR A 143 -1.57 -40.10 -3.79
CA TYR A 143 -2.24 -41.13 -3.01
C TYR A 143 -1.70 -42.49 -3.40
N GLN A 144 -1.38 -43.29 -2.40
CA GLN A 144 -1.14 -44.71 -2.62
C GLN A 144 -2.50 -45.39 -2.69
N ILE A 145 -2.83 -45.93 -3.85
CA ILE A 145 -4.15 -46.48 -4.13
C ILE A 145 -4.02 -47.97 -4.42
N ASP A 146 -4.83 -48.73 -3.72
CA ASP A 146 -5.08 -50.13 -4.03
C ASP A 146 -6.36 -50.21 -4.84
N VAL A 147 -6.24 -50.25 -6.16
CA VAL A 147 -7.39 -50.31 -7.09
C VAL A 147 -8.23 -51.59 -6.91
N ASP A 148 -7.66 -52.63 -6.31
CA ASP A 148 -8.34 -53.90 -6.02
C ASP A 148 -9.00 -53.91 -4.62
N ALA A 149 -8.83 -52.84 -3.83
CA ALA A 149 -9.47 -52.70 -2.52
C ALA A 149 -10.99 -52.52 -2.63
N ALA A 150 -11.72 -53.02 -1.62
CA ALA A 150 -13.16 -52.90 -1.56
C ALA A 150 -13.60 -51.42 -1.45
N ALA A 151 -14.57 -51.02 -2.27
CA ALA A 151 -15.16 -49.69 -2.23
C ALA A 151 -15.72 -49.36 -0.83
N PRO A 152 -15.49 -48.14 -0.31
CA PRO A 152 -16.12 -47.69 0.92
C PRO A 152 -17.64 -47.62 0.73
N ASP A 153 -18.39 -47.90 1.80
CA ASP A 153 -19.86 -47.73 1.82
C ASP A 153 -20.20 -46.22 1.91
N ILE A 154 -20.40 -45.60 0.74
CA ILE A 154 -20.70 -44.16 0.61
C ILE A 154 -22.20 -44.01 0.35
N ASN A 155 -22.92 -43.41 1.29
CA ASN A 155 -24.35 -43.14 1.17
C ASN A 155 -24.61 -41.62 1.09
N PRO A 156 -24.72 -41.03 -0.12
CA PRO A 156 -24.86 -39.59 -0.30
C PRO A 156 -26.23 -39.08 0.18
N GLU A 157 -26.24 -37.92 0.83
CA GLU A 157 -27.46 -37.27 1.30
C GLU A 157 -28.27 -36.75 0.11
N PRO A 158 -29.60 -37.02 0.04
CA PRO A 158 -30.42 -36.59 -1.07
C PRO A 158 -30.44 -35.06 -1.19
N GLY A 159 -30.06 -34.55 -2.37
CA GLY A 159 -30.02 -33.11 -2.66
C GLY A 159 -31.37 -32.41 -2.43
N LYS A 160 -31.33 -31.16 -1.97
CA LYS A 160 -32.54 -30.35 -1.80
C LYS A 160 -33.14 -30.04 -3.19
N PRO A 161 -34.47 -30.17 -3.37
CA PRO A 161 -35.10 -29.85 -4.65
C PRO A 161 -34.83 -28.38 -5.01
N ARG A 162 -34.54 -28.14 -6.29
CA ARG A 162 -34.33 -26.79 -6.82
C ARG A 162 -35.52 -25.90 -6.44
N PRO A 163 -35.30 -24.71 -5.85
CA PRO A 163 -36.37 -23.77 -5.60
C PRO A 163 -37.01 -23.45 -6.95
N GLU A 164 -38.28 -23.80 -7.07
CA GLU A 164 -39.05 -23.68 -8.29
C GLU A 164 -39.05 -22.20 -8.67
N SER A 165 -38.32 -21.86 -9.74
CA SER A 165 -38.40 -20.54 -10.36
C SER A 165 -39.85 -20.36 -10.78
N THR A 166 -40.60 -19.60 -9.97
CA THR A 166 -41.99 -19.25 -10.27
C THR A 166 -41.97 -18.28 -11.44
N LYS A 167 -41.86 -18.84 -12.65
CA LYS A 167 -42.46 -18.40 -13.92
C LYS A 167 -41.88 -19.21 -15.08
N SER A 168 -42.48 -20.37 -15.31
CA SER A 168 -42.77 -20.84 -16.66
C SER A 168 -44.22 -21.30 -16.67
N THR A 169 -45.06 -20.54 -17.36
CA THR A 169 -46.25 -21.14 -17.97
C THR A 169 -45.78 -21.72 -19.30
N ASP A 170 -46.06 -23.00 -19.46
CA ASP A 170 -45.67 -23.87 -20.57
C ASP A 170 -46.00 -23.30 -21.95
N LEU A 171 -45.24 -23.73 -22.96
CA LEU A 171 -45.74 -24.61 -24.05
C LEU A 171 -44.63 -24.87 -25.10
N ASP A 172 -44.30 -26.15 -25.23
CA ASP A 172 -43.99 -26.94 -26.43
C ASP A 172 -42.93 -26.52 -27.48
N ALA A 173 -41.93 -27.40 -27.57
CA ALA A 173 -41.42 -28.12 -28.75
C ALA A 173 -41.05 -27.41 -30.08
N GLU A 174 -39.93 -27.92 -30.61
CA GLU A 174 -39.47 -27.97 -32.01
C GLU A 174 -38.42 -26.94 -32.48
N SER A 175 -37.25 -27.45 -32.88
CA SER A 175 -36.25 -26.80 -33.73
C SER A 175 -36.69 -26.89 -35.21
N PRO A 176 -36.10 -26.20 -36.23
CA PRO A 176 -35.09 -25.12 -36.25
C PRO A 176 -35.41 -23.95 -37.24
N SER A 177 -34.49 -22.97 -37.29
CA SER A 177 -34.13 -22.05 -38.42
C SER A 177 -34.89 -20.73 -38.65
N VAL A 178 -34.11 -19.74 -39.16
CA VAL A 178 -34.46 -18.52 -39.91
C VAL A 178 -34.43 -17.16 -39.14
N PHE A 179 -33.41 -16.33 -39.43
CA PHE A 179 -33.45 -14.85 -39.40
C PHE A 179 -34.34 -14.34 -40.57
N PRO A 180 -35.00 -13.14 -40.58
CA PRO A 180 -34.52 -11.87 -40.01
C PRO A 180 -35.59 -10.83 -39.54
N ALA A 181 -35.06 -9.68 -39.06
CA ALA A 181 -35.53 -8.30 -39.25
C ALA A 181 -36.71 -7.68 -38.44
N GLU A 182 -36.46 -6.40 -38.11
CA GLU A 182 -37.38 -5.29 -37.80
C GLU A 182 -37.73 -4.97 -36.32
N ALA A 183 -36.99 -3.96 -35.82
CA ALA A 183 -37.37 -2.99 -34.79
C ALA A 183 -38.65 -2.21 -35.20
N PRO A 184 -39.33 -1.35 -34.38
CA PRO A 184 -38.67 -0.32 -33.54
C PRO A 184 -39.45 0.26 -32.32
N LEU A 185 -38.79 1.27 -31.70
CA LEU A 185 -39.32 2.43 -30.95
C LEU A 185 -39.61 2.33 -29.45
N TRP A 186 -38.60 2.70 -28.65
CA TRP A 186 -38.58 3.91 -27.79
C TRP A 186 -37.12 4.11 -27.28
N SER A 187 -36.30 5.03 -27.83
CA SER A 187 -36.14 6.46 -27.45
C SER A 187 -36.35 6.67 -25.94
N GLU A 188 -35.33 6.99 -25.12
CA GLU A 188 -34.76 8.33 -25.06
C GLU A 188 -33.45 8.38 -24.24
N LYS A 189 -32.54 9.25 -24.70
CA LYS A 189 -31.52 10.02 -23.96
C LYS A 189 -30.24 9.35 -23.45
N ARG A 190 -29.22 9.40 -24.32
CA ARG A 190 -27.80 9.56 -23.95
C ARG A 190 -27.53 11.00 -23.49
N PRO A 191 -26.71 11.24 -22.46
CA PRO A 191 -25.96 12.50 -22.33
C PRO A 191 -24.67 12.43 -23.15
N ASN A 192 -24.37 13.53 -23.83
CA ASN A 192 -23.17 13.78 -24.63
C ASN A 192 -21.96 14.09 -23.71
N PRO A 193 -20.71 13.86 -24.14
CA PRO A 193 -19.53 14.19 -23.35
C PRO A 193 -19.21 15.69 -23.47
N GLY A 194 -19.09 16.37 -22.32
CA GLY A 194 -18.81 17.81 -22.28
C GLY A 194 -18.84 18.44 -20.89
N GLN A 195 -17.75 18.26 -20.15
CA GLN A 195 -17.04 19.28 -19.36
C GLN A 195 -17.57 19.81 -17.98
N ILE A 196 -16.68 19.60 -16.98
CA ILE A 196 -16.33 20.33 -15.72
C ILE A 196 -17.30 20.25 -14.51
N THR A 197 -16.91 19.62 -13.38
CA THR A 197 -16.10 20.16 -12.24
C THR A 197 -16.30 19.35 -10.93
N GLN A 198 -15.23 19.28 -10.10
CA GLN A 198 -15.10 18.94 -8.66
C GLN A 198 -14.72 17.46 -8.38
N SER A 199 -13.47 17.09 -8.02
CA SER A 199 -12.54 17.47 -6.93
C SER A 199 -12.95 17.02 -5.51
N SER A 200 -12.47 15.83 -5.13
CA SER A 200 -12.07 15.41 -3.77
C SER A 200 -11.33 14.06 -3.92
N THR A 201 -9.99 14.04 -3.89
CA THR A 201 -9.13 13.69 -2.75
C THR A 201 -9.20 12.22 -2.33
N ASP A 202 -8.67 11.35 -3.20
CA ASP A 202 -7.92 10.15 -2.85
C ASP A 202 -6.72 10.13 -3.81
N LEU A 203 -5.49 10.14 -3.28
CA LEU A 203 -4.24 10.16 -4.07
C LEU A 203 -3.73 8.72 -4.15
N ASP A 204 -4.36 7.93 -5.01
CA ASP A 204 -3.96 6.55 -5.31
C ASP A 204 -2.77 6.52 -6.29
N ALA A 205 -2.18 5.34 -6.49
CA ALA A 205 -1.10 5.08 -7.44
C ALA A 205 -1.41 5.56 -8.88
N ASP A 206 -2.70 5.73 -9.22
CA ASP A 206 -3.18 6.34 -10.47
C ASP A 206 -2.77 7.82 -10.62
N ASP A 207 -2.55 8.56 -9.54
CA ASP A 207 -2.13 9.98 -9.60
C ASP A 207 -0.63 10.16 -9.86
N ALA A 208 0.20 9.19 -9.48
CA ALA A 208 1.61 9.16 -9.90
C ALA A 208 1.73 8.89 -11.41
N LEU A 209 0.87 8.00 -11.94
CA LEU A 209 0.73 7.69 -13.37
C LEU A 209 0.10 8.85 -14.17
N SER A 210 -0.83 9.60 -13.57
CA SER A 210 -1.44 10.79 -14.20
C SER A 210 -0.44 11.93 -14.34
N LEU A 211 0.44 12.11 -13.34
CA LEU A 211 1.54 13.07 -13.39
C LEU A 211 2.57 12.66 -14.46
N GLU A 212 2.95 11.39 -14.55
CA GLU A 212 3.88 10.87 -15.56
C GLU A 212 3.34 11.09 -17.00
N THR A 213 2.05 10.82 -17.21
CA THR A 213 1.38 11.03 -18.51
C THR A 213 1.33 12.52 -18.89
N PHE A 214 1.06 13.41 -17.94
CA PHE A 214 1.05 14.87 -18.16
C PHE A 214 2.46 15.46 -18.38
N LEU A 215 3.47 14.94 -17.68
CA LEU A 215 4.85 15.38 -17.80
C LEU A 215 5.47 14.96 -19.15
N SER A 216 5.00 13.88 -19.77
CA SER A 216 5.46 13.44 -21.10
C SER A 216 5.00 14.35 -22.25
N GLN A 217 3.88 15.06 -22.11
CA GLN A 217 3.28 15.88 -23.18
C GLN A 217 3.56 17.38 -23.07
N ASN A 218 4.06 17.88 -21.92
CA ASN A 218 4.18 19.31 -21.64
C ASN A 218 5.63 19.80 -21.54
N GLY A 219 5.90 21.03 -22.00
CA GLY A 219 7.24 21.62 -21.98
C GLY A 219 7.75 21.99 -20.59
N LEU A 220 9.07 22.19 -20.46
CA LEU A 220 9.83 22.45 -19.23
C LEU A 220 9.21 23.51 -18.31
N PHE A 221 8.61 24.56 -18.87
CA PHE A 221 7.94 25.63 -18.10
C PHE A 221 6.67 25.17 -17.38
N SER A 222 5.90 24.25 -17.97
CA SER A 222 4.69 23.69 -17.38
C SER A 222 5.02 22.77 -16.22
N ILE A 223 6.09 21.98 -16.35
CA ILE A 223 6.63 21.12 -15.29
C ILE A 223 7.00 21.97 -14.07
N ILE A 224 7.84 22.97 -14.25
CA ILE A 224 8.26 23.89 -13.17
C ILE A 224 7.05 24.56 -12.50
N GLY A 225 6.07 25.00 -13.29
CA GLY A 225 4.84 25.61 -12.78
C GLY A 225 4.03 24.67 -11.90
N MET A 226 3.88 23.41 -12.31
CA MET A 226 3.15 22.39 -11.54
C MET A 226 3.85 22.07 -10.22
N PHE A 227 5.17 21.85 -10.24
CA PHE A 227 5.95 21.61 -9.03
C PHE A 227 5.88 22.77 -8.04
N PHE A 228 5.84 24.01 -8.54
CA PHE A 228 5.62 25.19 -7.71
C PHE A 228 4.23 25.21 -7.06
N LEU A 229 3.18 24.84 -7.81
CA LEU A 229 1.82 24.74 -7.27
C LEU A 229 1.67 23.60 -6.24
N ILE A 230 2.26 22.43 -6.52
CA ILE A 230 2.34 21.33 -5.56
C ILE A 230 3.06 21.79 -4.28
N GLY A 231 4.17 22.52 -4.42
CA GLY A 231 4.87 23.14 -3.28
C GLY A 231 3.97 24.08 -2.45
N ILE A 232 3.13 24.89 -3.09
CA ILE A 232 2.16 25.73 -2.36
C ILE A 232 1.17 24.84 -1.60
N GLY A 233 0.62 23.80 -2.23
CA GLY A 233 -0.28 22.84 -1.58
C GLY A 233 0.36 22.16 -0.37
N LEU A 234 1.64 21.78 -0.50
CA LEU A 234 2.40 21.14 0.57
C LEU A 234 2.67 22.04 1.77
N THR A 235 2.52 23.36 1.65
CA THR A 235 2.67 24.26 2.80
C THR A 235 1.60 24.04 3.87
N PHE A 236 0.45 23.47 3.48
CA PHE A 236 -0.63 23.11 4.39
C PHE A 236 -0.42 21.75 5.07
N THR A 237 0.72 21.08 4.81
CA THR A 237 1.02 19.79 5.42
C THR A 237 1.34 19.90 6.91
N PRO A 238 1.15 18.79 7.64
CA PRO A 238 1.47 18.69 9.07
C PRO A 238 2.85 19.17 9.47
N CYS A 239 3.84 18.99 8.58
CA CYS A 239 5.25 19.14 8.89
C CYS A 239 5.79 20.56 8.64
N VAL A 240 5.12 21.36 7.80
CA VAL A 240 5.56 22.73 7.46
C VAL A 240 4.89 23.78 8.37
N LEU A 241 3.65 23.52 8.81
CA LEU A 241 2.90 24.42 9.70
C LEU A 241 3.59 24.74 11.05
N PRO A 242 4.28 23.81 11.72
CA PRO A 242 5.03 24.07 12.95
C PRO A 242 6.20 25.06 12.78
N MET A 243 6.66 25.30 11.56
CA MET A 243 7.76 26.23 11.28
C MET A 243 7.29 27.69 11.27
N VAL A 244 6.00 27.96 11.04
CA VAL A 244 5.42 29.31 11.05
C VAL A 244 5.57 29.97 12.44
N PRO A 245 5.22 29.31 13.57
CA PRO A 245 5.51 29.82 14.91
C PRO A 245 6.99 30.06 15.19
N ILE A 246 7.89 29.21 14.68
CA ILE A 246 9.35 29.33 14.88
C ILE A 246 9.86 30.59 14.17
N LEU A 247 9.50 30.78 12.90
CA LEU A 247 9.84 31.98 12.14
C LEU A 247 9.24 33.24 12.78
N SER A 248 7.98 33.16 13.21
CA SER A 248 7.33 34.25 13.94
C SER A 248 8.07 34.59 15.24
N GLY A 249 8.49 33.59 16.01
CA GLY A 249 9.27 33.78 17.24
C GLY A 249 10.66 34.39 17.00
N ILE A 250 11.35 33.98 15.94
CA ILE A 250 12.65 34.54 15.53
C ILE A 250 12.50 35.99 15.06
N ILE A 251 11.44 36.29 14.29
CA ILE A 251 11.16 37.64 13.78
C ILE A 251 10.68 38.56 14.90
N VAL A 252 9.82 38.09 15.82
CA VAL A 252 9.30 38.89 16.93
C VAL A 252 10.34 39.05 18.06
N GLY A 253 11.21 38.06 18.27
CA GLY A 253 12.26 38.08 19.29
C GLY A 253 13.41 39.05 19.02
N GLN A 254 13.49 39.62 17.82
CA GLN A 254 14.52 40.60 17.43
C GLN A 254 14.15 42.07 17.67
N GLY A 255 13.04 42.33 18.36
CA GLY A 255 12.65 43.67 18.83
C GLY A 255 11.75 44.45 17.87
N THR A 256 11.14 45.51 18.39
CA THR A 256 10.02 46.26 17.78
C THR A 256 10.38 47.15 16.57
N ASP A 257 11.66 47.27 16.21
CA ASP A 257 12.15 48.11 15.11
C ASP A 257 12.64 47.32 13.88
N LEU A 258 12.03 46.18 13.60
CA LEU A 258 12.31 45.44 12.37
C LEU A 258 11.60 46.08 11.18
N SER A 259 12.39 46.67 10.26
CA SER A 259 11.86 47.11 8.97
C SER A 259 11.31 45.92 8.19
N ARG A 260 10.16 46.10 7.50
CA ARG A 260 9.56 45.07 6.63
C ARG A 260 10.56 44.45 5.65
N ARG A 261 11.54 45.24 5.20
CA ARG A 261 12.64 44.78 4.32
C ARG A 261 13.56 43.77 4.99
N LYS A 262 13.86 43.92 6.28
CA LYS A 262 14.73 42.99 7.02
C LYS A 262 14.00 41.67 7.30
N ALA A 263 12.72 41.72 7.65
CA ALA A 263 11.88 40.51 7.77
C ALA A 263 11.77 39.76 6.44
N ALA A 264 11.51 40.48 5.34
CA ALA A 264 11.50 39.91 3.99
C ALA A 264 12.84 39.25 3.63
N ALA A 265 13.96 39.93 3.89
CA ALA A 265 15.30 39.41 3.60
C ALA A 265 15.63 38.14 4.41
N LEU A 266 15.20 38.06 5.67
CA LEU A 266 15.37 36.87 6.50
C LEU A 266 14.52 35.70 6.00
N SER A 267 13.24 35.93 5.68
CA SER A 267 12.36 34.91 5.09
C SER A 267 12.86 34.42 3.74
N ILE A 268 13.36 35.31 2.88
CA ILE A 268 13.96 34.93 1.59
C ILE A 268 15.20 34.08 1.83
N THR A 269 16.09 34.47 2.76
CA THR A 269 17.30 33.70 3.07
C THR A 269 16.98 32.30 3.59
N TYR A 270 15.94 32.18 4.45
CA TYR A 270 15.42 30.90 4.92
C TYR A 270 14.95 30.00 3.78
N VAL A 271 14.09 30.55 2.90
CA VAL A 271 13.52 29.82 1.76
C VAL A 271 14.59 29.42 0.76
N LEU A 272 15.58 30.29 0.52
CA LEU A 272 16.69 30.02 -0.40
C LEU A 272 17.55 28.86 0.13
N GLY A 273 17.79 28.80 1.46
CA GLY A 273 18.45 27.66 2.10
C GLY A 273 17.68 26.34 1.92
N MET A 274 16.35 26.35 2.09
CA MET A 274 15.51 25.17 1.83
C MET A 274 15.51 24.77 0.35
N ALA A 275 15.32 25.73 -0.55
CA ALA A 275 15.24 25.50 -1.99
C ALA A 275 16.54 24.96 -2.57
N VAL A 276 17.70 25.45 -2.11
CA VAL A 276 19.01 24.92 -2.50
C VAL A 276 19.18 23.48 -2.01
N THR A 277 18.72 23.16 -0.80
CA THR A 277 18.80 21.79 -0.27
C THR A 277 17.96 20.82 -1.10
N TYR A 278 16.72 21.19 -1.44
CA TYR A 278 15.88 20.38 -2.33
C TYR A 278 16.45 20.30 -3.75
N ALA A 279 17.02 21.38 -4.29
CA ALA A 279 17.68 21.35 -5.58
C ALA A 279 18.86 20.37 -5.60
N ILE A 280 19.69 20.36 -4.54
CA ILE A 280 20.79 19.40 -4.40
C ILE A 280 20.25 17.97 -4.32
N LEU A 281 19.22 17.72 -3.50
CA LEU A 281 18.58 16.41 -3.43
C LEU A 281 18.02 15.97 -4.80
N GLY A 282 17.48 16.91 -5.58
CA GLY A 282 16.97 16.67 -6.92
C GLY A 282 18.04 16.34 -7.95
N VAL A 283 19.17 17.05 -7.91
CA VAL A 283 20.34 16.75 -8.75
C VAL A 283 20.93 15.39 -8.37
N VAL A 284 21.10 15.14 -7.07
CA VAL A 284 21.61 13.85 -6.58
C VAL A 284 20.69 12.72 -7.04
N ALA A 285 19.39 12.87 -6.86
CA ALA A 285 18.40 11.91 -7.33
C ALA A 285 18.45 11.66 -8.84
N GLY A 286 18.56 12.71 -9.65
CA GLY A 286 18.70 12.58 -11.10
C GLY A 286 19.99 11.87 -11.53
N LEU A 287 21.06 11.97 -10.73
CA LEU A 287 22.32 11.26 -10.95
C LEU A 287 22.30 9.81 -10.44
N THR A 288 21.61 9.54 -9.33
CA THR A 288 21.58 8.21 -8.69
C THR A 288 20.45 7.31 -9.17
N GLY A 289 19.42 7.85 -9.84
CA GLY A 289 18.24 7.12 -10.30
C GLY A 289 17.45 6.47 -9.15
N ALA A 290 16.72 5.40 -9.46
CA ALA A 290 15.83 4.70 -8.52
C ALA A 290 16.53 4.13 -7.26
N LYS A 291 17.86 4.09 -7.22
CA LYS A 291 18.65 3.59 -6.07
C LYS A 291 18.47 4.41 -4.79
N LEU A 292 18.17 5.72 -4.92
CA LEU A 292 17.95 6.57 -3.75
C LEU A 292 16.61 6.26 -3.04
N GLN A 293 15.61 5.81 -3.79
CA GLN A 293 14.30 5.44 -3.25
C GLN A 293 14.39 4.19 -2.37
N VAL A 294 15.19 3.22 -2.81
CA VAL A 294 15.51 2.00 -2.05
C VAL A 294 16.23 2.32 -0.73
N ALA A 295 17.19 3.24 -0.75
CA ALA A 295 17.93 3.65 0.44
C ALA A 295 17.04 4.35 1.50
N MET A 296 16.03 5.11 1.05
CA MET A 296 15.09 5.81 1.92
C MET A 296 14.05 4.90 2.58
N GLN A 297 13.85 3.69 2.06
CA GLN A 297 12.94 2.69 2.63
C GLN A 297 13.62 1.74 3.64
N ASN A 298 14.92 1.94 3.91
CA ASN A 298 15.61 1.12 4.91
C ASN A 298 14.95 1.29 6.30
N PRO A 299 14.62 0.20 7.00
CA PRO A 299 13.95 0.24 8.30
C PRO A 299 14.70 1.08 9.35
N THR A 300 16.03 1.12 9.28
CA THR A 300 16.88 1.93 10.18
C THR A 300 16.66 3.42 9.98
N VAL A 301 16.51 3.85 8.73
CA VAL A 301 16.31 5.25 8.35
C VAL A 301 14.90 5.70 8.75
N LEU A 302 13.87 4.88 8.48
CA LEU A 302 12.51 5.15 8.94
C LEU A 302 12.43 5.27 10.47
N PHE A 303 13.08 4.38 11.22
CA PHE A 303 13.10 4.44 12.67
C PHE A 303 13.78 5.72 13.19
N SER A 304 14.89 6.14 12.56
CA SER A 304 15.55 7.39 12.89
C SER A 304 14.63 8.60 12.67
N PHE A 305 13.90 8.65 11.55
CA PHE A 305 12.95 9.75 11.28
C PHE A 305 11.76 9.74 12.22
N ALA A 306 11.18 8.57 12.50
CA ALA A 306 10.11 8.43 13.47
C ALA A 306 10.55 8.89 14.87
N ALA A 307 11.75 8.53 15.31
CA ALA A 307 12.32 8.98 16.57
C ALA A 307 12.47 10.52 16.61
N VAL A 308 12.93 11.15 15.53
CA VAL A 308 12.99 12.61 15.42
C VAL A 308 11.60 13.25 15.54
N PHE A 309 10.57 12.69 14.90
CA PHE A 309 9.20 13.20 15.03
C PHE A 309 8.63 13.06 16.44
N VAL A 310 8.90 11.94 17.13
CA VAL A 310 8.53 11.75 18.54
C VAL A 310 9.20 12.80 19.43
N VAL A 311 10.50 13.04 19.22
CA VAL A 311 11.26 14.07 19.96
C VAL A 311 10.73 15.48 19.68
N LEU A 312 10.36 15.80 18.44
CA LEU A 312 9.77 17.10 18.13
C LEU A 312 8.37 17.26 18.74
N SER A 313 7.57 16.19 18.76
CA SER A 313 6.25 16.19 19.36
C SER A 313 6.29 16.43 20.87
N PHE A 314 7.18 15.74 21.61
CA PHE A 314 7.34 15.99 23.04
C PHE A 314 7.84 17.41 23.36
N SER A 315 8.58 18.04 22.45
CA SER A 315 8.93 19.46 22.59
C SER A 315 7.70 20.37 22.44
N MET A 316 6.77 20.05 21.52
CA MET A 316 5.51 20.79 21.36
C MET A 316 4.56 20.60 22.54
N PHE A 317 4.55 19.43 23.17
CA PHE A 317 3.80 19.19 24.41
C PHE A 317 4.36 19.93 25.63
N GLY A 318 5.55 20.53 25.52
CA GLY A 318 6.18 21.27 26.61
C GLY A 318 6.81 20.39 27.68
N PHE A 319 7.00 19.08 27.43
CA PHE A 319 7.71 18.18 28.35
C PHE A 319 9.16 18.63 28.56
N TYR A 320 9.76 19.21 27.52
CA TYR A 320 11.03 19.91 27.57
C TYR A 320 11.01 21.07 26.56
N GLU A 321 11.37 22.26 27.01
CA GLU A 321 11.84 23.28 26.07
C GLU A 321 13.26 22.91 25.66
N LEU A 322 13.57 22.84 24.36
CA LEU A 322 14.96 22.82 23.89
C LEU A 322 15.62 24.16 24.20
N GLN A 323 15.84 24.46 25.47
CA GLN A 323 16.69 25.54 25.90
C GLN A 323 18.12 25.05 25.73
N LEU A 324 18.81 25.60 24.73
CA LEU A 324 20.25 25.42 24.55
C LEU A 324 20.94 25.59 25.93
N PRO A 325 21.87 24.70 26.34
CA PRO A 325 22.57 24.81 27.62
C PRO A 325 23.10 26.23 27.83
N SER A 326 22.96 26.80 29.02
CA SER A 326 23.27 28.21 29.30
C SER A 326 24.72 28.59 28.93
N GLY A 327 25.66 27.64 28.98
CA GLY A 327 27.04 27.84 28.49
C GLY A 327 27.16 28.03 26.97
N ILE A 328 26.32 27.33 26.19
CA ILE A 328 26.24 27.43 24.73
C ILE A 328 25.45 28.68 24.33
N GLN A 329 24.33 28.98 25.02
CA GLN A 329 23.59 30.24 24.82
C GLN A 329 24.46 31.47 25.09
N ASN A 330 25.24 31.48 26.16
CA ASN A 330 26.10 32.63 26.49
C ASN A 330 27.25 32.78 25.49
N ARG A 331 27.82 31.68 24.98
CA ARG A 331 28.82 31.75 23.90
C ARG A 331 28.20 32.20 22.58
N LEU A 332 27.07 31.64 22.17
CA LEU A 332 26.37 32.04 20.95
C LEU A 332 25.87 33.48 21.04
N ASN A 333 25.37 33.94 22.18
CA ASN A 333 25.00 35.34 22.37
C ASN A 333 26.23 36.25 22.30
N SER A 334 27.38 35.87 22.87
CA SER A 334 28.61 36.67 22.74
C SER A 334 29.15 36.75 21.30
N ILE A 335 28.92 35.71 20.49
CA ILE A 335 29.28 35.64 19.06
C ILE A 335 28.24 36.40 18.22
N SER A 336 26.96 36.27 18.55
CA SER A 336 25.83 36.95 17.91
C SER A 336 25.87 38.46 18.14
N GLN A 337 26.26 38.91 19.34
CA GLN A 337 26.44 40.32 19.67
C GLN A 337 27.63 40.96 18.94
N ARG A 338 28.60 40.15 18.50
CA ARG A 338 29.72 40.58 17.63
C ARG A 338 29.38 40.54 16.14
N GLN A 339 28.30 39.87 15.74
CA GLN A 339 27.88 39.76 14.33
C GLN A 339 26.50 40.40 14.11
N GLN A 340 26.47 41.72 13.87
CA GLN A 340 25.28 42.40 13.35
C GLN A 340 24.80 41.87 11.97
N GLY A 341 25.60 41.03 11.30
CA GLY A 341 25.29 40.35 10.03
C GLY A 341 25.13 38.82 10.09
N GLY A 342 25.23 38.19 11.27
CA GLY A 342 25.22 36.73 11.43
C GLY A 342 23.82 36.08 11.35
N THR A 343 22.77 36.89 11.34
CA THR A 343 21.37 36.43 11.31
C THR A 343 21.04 35.66 10.03
N TYR A 344 21.61 36.06 8.89
CA TYR A 344 21.33 35.44 7.60
C TYR A 344 21.92 34.04 7.50
N ILE A 345 23.17 33.85 7.95
CA ILE A 345 23.84 32.55 7.95
C ILE A 345 23.13 31.57 8.91
N GLY A 346 22.77 32.04 10.11
CA GLY A 346 22.01 31.21 11.05
C GLY A 346 20.64 30.79 10.51
N VAL A 347 19.91 31.72 9.89
CA VAL A 347 18.60 31.44 9.28
C VAL A 347 18.73 30.52 8.05
N ALA A 348 19.80 30.64 7.25
CA ALA A 348 20.08 29.72 6.15
C ALA A 348 20.35 28.29 6.65
N ILE A 349 21.15 28.13 7.71
CA ILE A 349 21.44 26.82 8.32
C ILE A 349 20.17 26.18 8.88
N ILE A 350 19.33 26.97 9.57
CA ILE A 350 18.03 26.48 10.06
C ILE A 350 17.17 26.04 8.86
N GLY A 351 17.16 26.77 7.75
CA GLY A 351 16.47 26.36 6.51
C GLY A 351 16.96 25.01 5.97
N VAL A 352 18.27 24.78 5.92
CA VAL A 352 18.84 23.49 5.47
C VAL A 352 18.39 22.34 6.38
N LEU A 353 18.44 22.54 7.70
CA LEU A 353 18.00 21.54 8.68
C LEU A 353 16.49 21.27 8.56
N SER A 354 15.69 22.30 8.36
CA SER A 354 14.25 22.19 8.13
C SER A 354 13.92 21.36 6.90
N ALA A 355 14.63 21.54 5.80
CA ALA A 355 14.41 20.76 4.57
C ALA A 355 14.64 19.26 4.80
N LEU A 356 15.65 18.88 5.60
CA LEU A 356 15.88 17.48 6.00
C LEU A 356 14.74 16.91 6.83
N VAL A 357 14.21 17.68 7.79
CA VAL A 357 13.12 17.23 8.67
C VAL A 357 11.78 17.12 7.93
N VAL A 358 11.54 17.98 6.93
CA VAL A 358 10.31 17.99 6.13
C VAL A 358 10.31 16.88 5.06
N SER A 359 11.49 16.37 4.67
CA SER A 359 11.66 15.37 3.61
C SER A 359 10.78 14.10 3.75
N PRO A 360 10.60 13.49 4.94
CA PRO A 360 9.72 12.32 5.09
C PRO A 360 8.26 12.61 4.72
N CYS A 361 7.79 13.84 4.93
CA CYS A 361 6.40 14.24 4.69
C CYS A 361 6.13 14.63 3.23
N VAL A 362 7.18 14.76 2.41
CA VAL A 362 7.10 15.12 0.99
C VAL A 362 7.46 13.93 0.10
N SER A 363 7.60 12.74 0.70
CA SER A 363 8.03 11.50 0.07
C SER A 363 7.12 11.06 -1.08
N ALA A 364 5.79 11.14 -0.94
CA ALA A 364 4.85 10.72 -1.99
C ALA A 364 4.90 11.61 -3.26
N PRO A 365 4.79 12.96 -3.19
CA PRO A 365 4.99 13.82 -4.35
C PRO A 365 6.40 13.70 -4.94
N LEU A 366 7.41 13.50 -4.10
CA LEU A 366 8.78 13.31 -4.55
C LEU A 366 8.94 11.97 -5.28
N ALA A 367 8.30 10.89 -4.86
CA ALA A 367 8.42 9.59 -5.50
C ALA A 367 7.98 9.64 -6.98
N GLY A 368 6.81 10.24 -7.29
CA GLY A 368 6.37 10.43 -8.67
C GLY A 368 7.31 11.31 -9.49
N ALA A 369 7.84 12.38 -8.88
CA ALA A 369 8.84 13.23 -9.51
C ALA A 369 10.15 12.49 -9.80
N LEU A 370 10.64 11.72 -8.82
CA LEU A 370 11.88 10.96 -8.87
C LEU A 370 11.81 9.83 -9.90
N LEU A 371 10.65 9.17 -10.03
CA LEU A 371 10.42 8.16 -11.07
C LEU A 371 10.53 8.77 -12.47
N TYR A 372 9.86 9.91 -12.71
CA TYR A 372 9.95 10.60 -14.00
C TYR A 372 11.38 11.14 -14.29
N ILE A 373 12.02 11.78 -13.31
CA ILE A 373 13.40 12.28 -13.44
C ILE A 373 14.37 11.12 -13.67
N GLY A 374 14.17 9.99 -12.98
CA GLY A 374 14.98 8.78 -13.10
C GLY A 374 14.89 8.13 -14.48
N GLN A 375 13.71 8.15 -15.11
CA GLN A 375 13.54 7.71 -16.50
C GLN A 375 14.14 8.71 -17.51
N SER A 376 14.06 10.02 -17.21
CA SER A 376 14.52 11.10 -18.10
C SER A 376 16.05 11.25 -18.14
N GLY A 377 16.74 10.91 -17.06
CA GLY A 377 18.20 11.03 -16.93
C GLY A 377 18.74 12.48 -16.91
N ASP A 378 17.85 13.48 -16.90
CA ASP A 378 18.22 14.90 -16.87
C ASP A 378 18.30 15.43 -15.42
N TRP A 379 19.52 15.49 -14.89
CA TRP A 379 19.80 15.99 -13.54
C TRP A 379 19.51 17.50 -13.39
N VAL A 380 19.53 18.28 -14.49
CA VAL A 380 19.22 19.71 -14.46
C VAL A 380 17.72 19.91 -14.27
N LEU A 381 16.91 19.12 -14.97
CA LEU A 381 15.46 19.10 -14.81
C LEU A 381 15.06 18.73 -13.37
N GLY A 382 15.68 17.69 -12.81
CA GLY A 382 15.44 17.30 -11.41
C GLY A 382 15.81 18.39 -10.40
N GLY A 383 16.96 19.04 -10.58
CA GLY A 383 17.38 20.17 -9.76
C GLY A 383 16.41 21.36 -9.85
N LEU A 384 15.99 21.74 -11.06
CA LEU A 384 15.07 22.86 -11.27
C LEU A 384 13.65 22.59 -10.75
N ALA A 385 13.15 21.36 -10.92
CA ALA A 385 11.83 20.95 -10.44
C ALA A 385 11.76 20.99 -8.91
N LEU A 386 12.75 20.41 -8.21
CA LEU A 386 12.79 20.44 -6.75
C LEU A 386 13.11 21.84 -6.19
N LEU A 387 13.88 22.65 -6.91
CA LEU A 387 14.07 24.06 -6.58
C LEU A 387 12.76 24.84 -6.64
N ALA A 388 11.95 24.61 -7.69
CA ALA A 388 10.64 25.24 -7.84
C ALA A 388 9.66 24.79 -6.75
N LEU A 389 9.68 23.50 -6.38
CA LEU A 389 8.90 22.97 -5.27
C LEU A 389 9.28 23.62 -3.93
N GLY A 390 10.58 23.77 -3.66
CA GLY A 390 11.08 24.47 -2.46
C GLY A 390 10.69 25.95 -2.42
N LEU A 391 10.74 26.65 -3.55
CA LEU A 391 10.25 28.03 -3.67
C LEU A 391 8.74 28.13 -3.50
N GLY A 392 7.98 27.15 -3.99
CA GLY A 392 6.53 27.04 -3.83
C GLY A 392 6.13 26.93 -2.36
N MET A 393 6.78 26.05 -1.61
CA MET A 393 6.56 25.93 -0.15
C MET A 393 6.97 27.18 0.62
N GLY A 394 8.01 27.88 0.15
CA GLY A 394 8.49 29.10 0.77
C GLY A 394 7.64 30.35 0.49
N ALA A 395 6.87 30.37 -0.59
CA ALA A 395 6.10 31.54 -1.02
C ALA A 395 5.05 31.98 0.02
N PRO A 396 4.23 31.08 0.61
CA PRO A 396 3.31 31.47 1.68
C PRO A 396 4.04 31.94 2.95
N LEU A 397 5.20 31.35 3.28
CA LEU A 397 6.01 31.76 4.43
C LEU A 397 6.57 33.17 4.27
N ILE A 398 7.06 33.51 3.07
CA ILE A 398 7.51 34.87 2.73
C ILE A 398 6.34 35.83 2.79
N ALA A 399 5.17 35.46 2.25
CA ALA A 399 3.98 36.29 2.32
C ALA A 399 3.60 36.60 3.79
N ILE A 400 3.58 35.60 4.68
CA ILE A 400 3.30 35.78 6.11
C ILE A 400 4.38 36.65 6.78
N GLY A 401 5.66 36.44 6.46
CA GLY A 401 6.78 37.22 7.02
C GLY A 401 6.78 38.69 6.59
N VAL A 402 6.45 38.98 5.33
CA VAL A 402 6.38 40.34 4.76
C VAL A 402 5.16 41.10 5.27
N THR A 403 4.03 40.40 5.43
CA THR A 403 2.77 40.96 5.96
C THR A 403 2.80 41.11 7.49
N GLY A 404 3.96 40.88 8.10
CA GLY A 404 4.18 40.64 9.53
C GLY A 404 3.51 41.59 10.54
N ALA A 405 3.21 40.98 11.70
CA ALA A 405 2.79 41.53 12.99
C ALA A 405 1.36 42.06 13.16
N ASN A 406 0.66 42.52 12.11
CA ASN A 406 -0.68 43.13 12.32
C ASN A 406 -1.85 42.13 12.28
N ILE A 407 -1.63 40.92 11.74
CA ILE A 407 -2.66 39.85 11.61
C ILE A 407 -2.45 38.72 12.62
N LEU A 408 -1.24 38.56 13.16
CA LEU A 408 -0.94 37.49 14.10
C LEU A 408 -1.38 37.89 15.51
N PRO A 409 -2.35 37.17 16.13
CA PRO A 409 -2.77 37.48 17.50
C PRO A 409 -1.59 37.30 18.46
N LYS A 410 -1.53 38.12 19.50
CA LYS A 410 -0.51 38.01 20.56
C LYS A 410 -0.47 36.56 21.05
N ALA A 411 0.74 36.02 21.22
CA ALA A 411 0.94 34.71 21.83
C ALA A 411 0.24 34.68 23.20
N GLY A 412 -0.76 33.81 23.33
CA GLY A 412 -1.57 33.58 24.53
C GLY A 412 -2.05 32.14 24.53
N GLY A 413 -2.99 31.75 25.40
CA GLY A 413 -3.41 30.35 25.58
C GLY A 413 -3.94 29.62 24.33
N TRP A 414 -4.27 30.34 23.25
CA TRP A 414 -4.56 29.71 21.94
C TRP A 414 -3.33 29.00 21.35
N MET A 415 -2.12 29.51 21.60
CA MET A 415 -0.88 28.91 21.09
C MET A 415 -0.62 27.53 21.71
N ASP A 416 -1.00 27.31 22.97
CA ASP A 416 -0.81 26.03 23.65
C ASP A 416 -1.73 24.94 23.08
N ASN A 417 -2.97 25.29 22.75
CA ASN A 417 -3.89 24.39 22.05
C ASN A 417 -3.40 24.04 20.63
N VAL A 418 -2.81 25.01 19.94
CA VAL A 418 -2.23 24.80 18.61
C VAL A 418 -1.01 23.88 18.68
N LYS A 419 -0.12 24.08 19.65
CA LYS A 419 1.03 23.18 19.90
C LYS A 419 0.57 21.76 20.23
N GLY A 420 -0.47 21.60 21.06
CA GLY A 420 -1.05 20.30 21.38
C GLY A 420 -1.58 19.57 20.14
N LEU A 421 -2.35 20.28 19.29
CA LEU A 421 -2.86 19.71 18.04
C LEU A 421 -1.75 19.26 17.09
N PHE A 422 -0.73 20.10 16.88
CA PHE A 422 0.40 19.75 16.01
C PHE A 422 1.27 18.63 16.61
N GLY A 423 1.44 18.59 17.93
CA GLY A 423 2.15 17.50 18.61
C GLY A 423 1.49 16.13 18.39
N VAL A 424 0.16 16.06 18.53
CA VAL A 424 -0.61 14.84 18.27
C VAL A 424 -0.50 14.42 16.79
N MET A 425 -0.61 15.39 15.87
CA MET A 425 -0.51 15.10 14.43
C MET A 425 0.88 14.60 14.04
N LEU A 426 1.96 15.15 14.61
CA LEU A 426 3.32 14.66 14.39
C LEU A 426 3.52 13.24 14.92
N LEU A 427 2.92 12.89 16.06
CA LEU A 427 2.91 11.52 16.55
C LEU A 427 2.11 10.58 15.65
N ALA A 428 1.02 11.05 15.05
CA ALA A 428 0.22 10.25 14.12
C ALA A 428 1.03 9.91 12.87
N VAL A 429 1.78 10.87 12.33
CA VAL A 429 2.71 10.63 11.21
C VAL A 429 3.85 9.70 11.61
N ALA A 430 4.43 9.87 12.80
CA ALA A 430 5.46 8.96 13.31
C ALA A 430 4.95 7.53 13.44
N LEU A 431 3.73 7.33 13.96
CA LEU A 431 3.10 6.01 14.04
C LEU A 431 2.78 5.45 12.66
N TRP A 432 2.29 6.28 11.73
CA TRP A 432 2.02 5.86 10.37
C TRP A 432 3.29 5.36 9.67
N LEU A 433 4.44 6.02 9.85
CA LEU A 433 5.73 5.59 9.31
C LEU A 433 6.21 4.26 9.88
N VAL A 434 5.96 3.99 11.17
CA VAL A 434 6.43 2.76 11.83
C VAL A 434 5.39 1.64 11.73
N LYS A 435 4.13 1.93 11.37
CA LYS A 435 3.03 0.95 11.28
C LYS A 435 3.40 -0.25 10.41
N HIS A 436 4.10 -0.02 9.30
CA HIS A 436 4.50 -1.08 8.37
C HIS A 436 5.58 -2.03 8.93
N LEU A 437 6.24 -1.66 10.03
CA LEU A 437 7.28 -2.43 10.70
C LEU A 437 6.81 -3.04 12.03
N LEU A 438 5.60 -2.67 12.50
CA LEU A 438 5.06 -3.11 13.78
C LEU A 438 4.12 -4.30 13.57
N PRO A 439 4.15 -5.32 14.45
CA PRO A 439 3.09 -6.33 14.47
C PRO A 439 1.75 -5.65 14.73
N GLU A 440 0.71 -6.18 14.10
CA GLU A 440 -0.60 -5.53 13.98
C GLU A 440 -1.15 -5.04 15.34
N THR A 441 -1.05 -5.88 16.38
CA THR A 441 -1.50 -5.56 17.75
C THR A 441 -0.83 -4.31 18.32
N LEU A 442 0.47 -4.12 18.08
CA LEU A 442 1.21 -2.96 18.59
C LEU A 442 0.85 -1.69 17.82
N ALA A 443 0.52 -1.80 16.53
CA ALA A 443 0.01 -0.68 15.74
C ALA A 443 -1.37 -0.20 16.24
N TRP A 444 -2.28 -1.12 16.52
CA TRP A 444 -3.61 -0.77 17.05
C TRP A 444 -3.54 -0.18 18.46
N VAL A 445 -2.72 -0.75 19.37
CA VAL A 445 -2.53 -0.23 20.73
C VAL A 445 -1.90 1.16 20.72
N SER A 446 -0.89 1.39 19.88
CA SER A 446 -0.24 2.70 19.79
C SER A 446 -1.15 3.76 19.14
N GLY A 447 -1.96 3.38 18.15
CA GLY A 447 -3.00 4.24 17.59
C GLY A 447 -4.09 4.62 18.60
N GLY A 448 -4.58 3.66 19.39
CA GLY A 448 -5.52 3.91 20.48
C GLY A 448 -4.93 4.80 21.58
N GLY A 449 -3.66 4.57 21.94
CA GLY A 449 -2.94 5.40 22.90
C GLY A 449 -2.79 6.85 22.44
N LEU A 450 -2.56 7.06 21.13
CA LEU A 450 -2.51 8.39 20.54
C LEU A 450 -3.85 9.12 20.60
N LEU A 451 -4.96 8.41 20.34
CA LEU A 451 -6.31 9.00 20.47
C LEU A 451 -6.62 9.37 21.92
N ILE A 452 -6.25 8.55 22.89
CA ILE A 452 -6.41 8.89 24.31
C ILE A 452 -5.62 10.16 24.65
N LEU A 453 -4.38 10.26 24.19
CA LEU A 453 -3.53 11.43 24.38
C LEU A 453 -4.13 12.68 23.72
N ALA A 454 -4.72 12.54 22.53
CA ALA A 454 -5.45 13.61 21.85
C ALA A 454 -6.70 14.06 22.62
N GLY A 455 -7.48 13.11 23.16
CA GLY A 455 -8.66 13.38 23.97
C GLY A 455 -8.33 14.12 25.27
N LEU A 456 -7.23 13.76 25.94
CA LEU A 456 -6.71 14.45 27.12
C LEU A 456 -6.31 15.89 26.81
N TYR A 457 -5.60 16.14 25.71
CA TYR A 457 -5.20 17.49 25.29
C TYR A 457 -6.37 18.37 24.83
N CYS A 458 -7.46 17.78 24.36
CA CYS A 458 -8.71 18.50 24.09
C CYS A 458 -9.48 18.91 25.37
N GLY A 459 -8.94 18.63 26.56
CA GLY A 459 -9.53 19.05 27.84
C GLY A 459 -10.67 18.15 28.32
N ALA A 460 -10.67 16.85 27.96
CA ALA A 460 -11.67 15.88 28.42
C ALA A 460 -11.87 15.87 29.95
N LEU A 461 -10.80 16.16 30.70
CA LEU A 461 -10.77 16.15 32.17
C LEU A 461 -10.74 17.56 32.80
N ASP A 462 -10.75 18.63 32.01
CA ASP A 462 -10.59 19.99 32.55
C ASP A 462 -11.86 20.52 33.25
N PRO A 463 -11.70 21.31 34.34
CA PRO A 463 -12.80 21.91 35.07
C PRO A 463 -13.55 22.98 34.24
N LEU A 464 -14.88 22.90 34.27
CA LEU A 464 -15.78 23.68 33.42
C LEU A 464 -15.86 25.16 33.86
N THR A 465 -14.99 26.01 33.31
CA THR A 465 -14.98 27.45 33.62
C THR A 465 -15.63 28.33 32.54
N SER A 466 -15.87 27.82 31.32
CA SER A 466 -16.42 28.60 30.19
C SER A 466 -17.42 27.80 29.33
N PRO A 467 -18.48 28.42 28.77
CA PRO A 467 -19.47 27.74 27.92
C PRO A 467 -18.87 27.12 26.64
N GLN A 468 -17.77 27.65 26.10
CA GLN A 468 -17.06 27.04 24.97
C GLN A 468 -16.27 25.78 25.39
N GLY A 469 -15.84 25.70 26.65
CA GLY A 469 -15.15 24.52 27.20
C GLY A 469 -16.05 23.28 27.28
N LYS A 470 -17.39 23.45 27.30
CA LYS A 470 -18.35 22.34 27.28
C LYS A 470 -18.32 21.56 25.95
N LEU A 471 -18.13 22.25 24.82
CA LEU A 471 -18.08 21.62 23.50
C LEU A 471 -16.76 20.85 23.30
N PHE A 472 -15.63 21.47 23.67
CA PHE A 472 -14.31 20.82 23.61
C PHE A 472 -14.22 19.60 24.52
N ARG A 473 -14.80 19.67 25.72
CA ARG A 473 -14.88 18.51 26.61
C ARG A 473 -15.71 17.36 26.03
N GLY A 474 -16.79 17.67 25.31
CA GLY A 474 -17.59 16.67 24.59
C GLY A 474 -16.77 15.94 23.53
N ILE A 475 -16.05 16.68 22.68
CA ILE A 475 -15.18 16.14 21.64
C ILE A 475 -14.01 15.34 22.26
N GLY A 476 -13.41 15.85 23.34
CA GLY A 476 -12.34 15.16 24.05
C GLY A 476 -12.81 13.83 24.67
N LEU A 477 -14.00 13.80 25.27
CA LEU A 477 -14.60 12.57 25.82
C LEU A 477 -14.94 11.54 24.75
N THR A 478 -15.45 11.96 23.58
CA THR A 478 -15.73 11.03 22.48
C THR A 478 -14.46 10.44 21.89
N ILE A 479 -13.41 11.25 21.73
CA ILE A 479 -12.10 10.77 21.25
C ILE A 479 -11.47 9.81 22.26
N LEU A 480 -11.55 10.14 23.56
CA LEU A 480 -11.04 9.27 24.63
C LEU A 480 -11.81 7.95 24.69
N ALA A 481 -13.14 7.99 24.59
CA ALA A 481 -13.98 6.79 24.55
C ALA A 481 -13.65 5.90 23.33
N CYS A 482 -13.50 6.50 22.15
CA CYS A 482 -13.12 5.80 20.93
C CYS A 482 -11.72 5.16 21.05
N GLY A 483 -10.73 5.91 21.52
CA GLY A 483 -9.38 5.39 21.76
C GLY A 483 -9.35 4.24 22.78
N SER A 484 -10.12 4.34 23.86
CA SER A 484 -10.25 3.25 24.84
C SER A 484 -10.96 2.02 24.28
N ALA A 485 -11.99 2.21 23.43
CA ALA A 485 -12.72 1.13 22.80
C ALA A 485 -11.84 0.34 21.82
N LEU A 486 -10.95 1.01 21.06
CA LEU A 486 -10.00 0.35 20.16
C LEU A 486 -9.00 -0.54 20.89
N ILE A 487 -8.44 -0.06 22.02
CA ILE A 487 -7.52 -0.85 22.84
C ILE A 487 -8.25 -2.04 23.45
N LEU A 488 -9.48 -1.82 23.95
CA LEU A 488 -10.30 -2.89 24.53
C LEU A 488 -10.69 -3.92 23.47
N ALA A 489 -11.07 -3.51 22.26
CA ALA A 489 -11.40 -4.42 21.17
C ALA A 489 -10.22 -5.35 20.86
N GLN A 490 -8.99 -4.82 20.79
CA GLN A 490 -7.79 -5.65 20.58
C GLN A 490 -7.50 -6.63 21.73
N PHE A 491 -7.71 -6.20 22.98
CA PHE A 491 -7.51 -7.09 24.14
C PHE A 491 -8.63 -8.13 24.31
N ILE A 492 -9.86 -7.82 23.88
CA ILE A 492 -10.99 -8.75 23.87
C ILE A 492 -10.84 -9.75 22.71
N SER A 493 -10.34 -9.29 21.56
CA SER A 493 -10.02 -10.11 20.38
C SER A 493 -8.66 -10.81 20.46
N SER A 494 -7.89 -10.64 21.54
CA SER A 494 -6.66 -11.39 21.80
C SER A 494 -6.96 -12.58 22.72
N PRO A 495 -7.31 -13.77 22.20
CA PRO A 495 -7.47 -14.96 23.02
C PRO A 495 -6.08 -15.48 23.42
N ALA A 496 -5.48 -14.89 24.46
CA ALA A 496 -4.34 -15.52 25.14
C ALA A 496 -4.77 -16.75 25.98
N ALA A 497 -6.00 -17.23 25.85
CA ALA A 497 -6.42 -18.52 26.35
C ALA A 497 -7.64 -19.01 25.55
N LEU A 498 -7.42 -19.49 24.32
CA LEU A 498 -8.08 -20.67 23.71
C LEU A 498 -7.71 -20.73 22.21
N SER A 499 -6.70 -21.56 21.93
CA SER A 499 -6.42 -22.34 20.71
C SER A 499 -7.00 -21.88 19.36
N SER A 500 -6.14 -21.64 18.36
CA SER A 500 -6.11 -22.35 17.07
C SER A 500 -4.93 -21.95 16.17
N THR A 501 -4.47 -22.94 15.41
CA THR A 501 -3.24 -23.13 14.62
C THR A 501 -3.25 -22.47 13.25
N ALA A 502 -2.15 -21.82 12.86
CA ALA A 502 -1.89 -21.28 11.51
C ALA A 502 -1.47 -22.38 10.51
N SER A 503 -1.88 -22.26 9.24
CA SER A 503 -1.49 -23.13 8.11
C SER A 503 -0.44 -22.47 7.19
N VAL A 504 0.38 -23.30 6.53
CA VAL A 504 1.60 -22.91 5.78
C VAL A 504 1.34 -22.90 4.26
N GLN A 505 1.53 -21.75 3.58
CA GLN A 505 1.45 -21.58 2.11
C GLN A 505 2.61 -22.30 1.37
N GLN A 506 2.36 -22.98 0.24
CA GLN A 506 3.40 -23.58 -0.62
C GLN A 506 4.23 -22.51 -1.34
N PRO A 507 5.57 -22.64 -1.37
CA PRO A 507 6.47 -21.64 -1.93
C PRO A 507 6.50 -21.70 -3.47
N LEU A 508 6.48 -20.55 -4.12
CA LEU A 508 6.71 -20.41 -5.57
C LEU A 508 8.04 -21.08 -6.00
N PRO A 509 8.18 -21.53 -7.27
CA PRO A 509 9.36 -22.25 -7.79
C PRO A 509 10.62 -21.36 -7.92
N PHE A 510 10.63 -20.22 -7.24
CA PHE A 510 11.73 -19.30 -7.19
C PHE A 510 12.88 -19.89 -6.38
N GLN A 511 14.00 -20.11 -7.07
CA GLN A 511 15.26 -20.32 -6.39
C GLN A 511 15.78 -18.97 -5.88
N ARG A 512 15.71 -18.76 -4.57
CA ARG A 512 16.25 -17.56 -3.89
C ARG A 512 17.78 -17.51 -4.02
N ILE A 513 18.30 -16.47 -4.66
CA ILE A 513 19.73 -16.23 -4.85
C ILE A 513 20.11 -14.91 -4.18
N ARG A 514 21.16 -14.95 -3.34
CA ARG A 514 21.69 -13.78 -2.63
C ARG A 514 23.11 -13.37 -3.03
N SER A 515 23.83 -14.14 -3.86
CA SER A 515 25.22 -13.82 -4.24
C SER A 515 25.47 -13.91 -5.75
N GLU A 516 26.45 -13.16 -6.24
CA GLU A 516 26.83 -13.21 -7.67
C GLU A 516 27.35 -14.58 -8.09
N GLN A 517 28.11 -15.24 -7.22
CA GLN A 517 28.65 -16.58 -7.51
C GLN A 517 27.54 -17.62 -7.64
N SER A 518 26.52 -17.58 -6.77
CA SER A 518 25.35 -18.47 -6.89
C SER A 518 24.53 -18.19 -8.15
N LEU A 519 24.49 -16.93 -8.60
CA LEU A 519 23.82 -16.55 -9.84
C LEU A 519 24.58 -17.05 -11.07
N ASP A 520 25.90 -16.92 -11.09
CA ASP A 520 26.76 -17.48 -12.13
C ASP A 520 26.60 -18.99 -12.26
N GLN A 521 26.57 -19.68 -11.13
CA GLN A 521 26.40 -21.12 -11.10
C GLN A 521 25.03 -21.55 -11.65
N ALA A 522 23.95 -20.86 -11.24
CA ALA A 522 22.60 -21.15 -11.71
C ALA A 522 22.42 -20.87 -13.21
N LEU A 523 23.00 -19.78 -13.72
CA LEU A 523 22.99 -19.47 -15.15
C LEU A 523 23.83 -20.44 -15.98
N ALA A 524 24.99 -20.86 -15.46
CA ALA A 524 25.82 -21.85 -16.11
C ALA A 524 25.13 -23.22 -16.18
N SER A 525 24.42 -23.64 -15.10
CA SER A 525 23.64 -24.88 -15.11
C SER A 525 22.47 -24.83 -16.08
N ALA A 526 21.73 -23.70 -16.11
CA ALA A 526 20.62 -23.54 -17.05
C ALA A 526 21.11 -23.58 -18.51
N ARG A 527 22.23 -22.90 -18.82
CA ARG A 527 22.84 -22.94 -20.16
C ARG A 527 23.32 -24.33 -20.53
N ALA A 528 23.95 -25.07 -19.60
CA ALA A 528 24.39 -26.44 -19.85
C ALA A 528 23.21 -27.38 -20.16
N ASN A 529 22.06 -27.12 -19.54
CA ASN A 529 20.82 -27.87 -19.74
C ASN A 529 19.96 -27.32 -20.90
N GLY A 530 20.41 -26.27 -21.60
CA GLY A 530 19.68 -25.65 -22.70
C GLY A 530 18.33 -25.04 -22.30
N GLN A 531 18.19 -24.60 -21.04
CA GLN A 531 16.97 -24.03 -20.51
C GLN A 531 17.02 -22.48 -20.53
N PRO A 532 15.95 -21.81 -20.98
CA PRO A 532 15.83 -20.36 -20.81
C PRO A 532 15.69 -20.02 -19.31
N VAL A 533 15.92 -18.77 -18.94
CA VAL A 533 15.89 -18.35 -17.53
C VAL A 533 15.05 -17.10 -17.38
N MET A 534 14.17 -17.09 -16.39
CA MET A 534 13.53 -15.88 -15.89
C MET A 534 14.17 -15.51 -14.56
N ILE A 535 14.65 -14.28 -14.46
CA ILE A 535 15.19 -13.74 -13.22
C ILE A 535 14.25 -12.64 -12.74
N ASP A 536 13.66 -12.83 -11.56
CA ASP A 536 12.91 -11.82 -10.82
C ASP A 536 13.81 -11.17 -9.77
N TYR A 537 13.97 -9.85 -9.82
CA TYR A 537 14.64 -9.09 -8.77
C TYR A 537 13.60 -8.61 -7.76
N PHE A 538 13.70 -9.14 -6.54
CA PHE A 538 12.71 -9.01 -5.48
C PHE A 538 13.26 -8.32 -4.23
N ALA A 539 12.38 -7.61 -3.49
CA ALA A 539 12.68 -7.09 -2.16
C ALA A 539 11.42 -6.94 -1.29
N ASP A 540 11.56 -7.08 0.04
CA ASP A 540 10.45 -7.03 1.01
C ASP A 540 9.85 -5.62 1.18
N TRP A 541 10.51 -4.59 0.65
CA TRP A 541 10.00 -3.21 0.63
C TRP A 541 9.35 -2.85 -0.73
N CYS A 542 9.28 -3.80 -1.67
CA CYS A 542 8.73 -3.61 -3.00
C CYS A 542 7.29 -4.11 -3.08
N THR A 543 6.32 -3.21 -2.91
CA THR A 543 4.88 -3.54 -2.97
C THR A 543 4.48 -4.18 -4.30
N ALA A 544 4.98 -3.65 -5.42
CA ALA A 544 4.72 -4.21 -6.76
C ALA A 544 5.31 -5.62 -6.92
N CYS A 545 6.37 -5.97 -6.19
CA CYS A 545 6.94 -7.32 -6.22
C CYS A 545 6.00 -8.31 -5.55
N PHE A 546 5.47 -7.97 -4.36
CA PHE A 546 4.45 -8.78 -3.69
C PHE A 546 3.16 -8.88 -4.50
N GLU A 547 2.74 -7.78 -5.13
CA GLU A 547 1.56 -7.76 -5.99
C GLU A 547 1.78 -8.64 -7.24
N MET A 548 2.95 -8.58 -7.89
CA MET A 548 3.27 -9.52 -8.97
C MET A 548 3.36 -10.97 -8.46
N GLU A 549 3.93 -11.19 -7.28
CA GLU A 549 4.06 -12.52 -6.68
C GLU A 549 2.68 -13.13 -6.40
N HIS A 550 1.73 -12.34 -5.88
CA HIS A 550 0.38 -12.77 -5.51
C HIS A 550 -0.64 -12.73 -6.66
N GLU A 551 -0.54 -11.79 -7.59
CA GLU A 551 -1.54 -11.57 -8.64
C GLU A 551 -1.08 -12.06 -10.03
N THR A 552 0.22 -12.27 -10.24
CA THR A 552 0.79 -12.59 -11.58
C THR A 552 1.60 -13.88 -11.61
N PHE A 553 2.60 -14.05 -10.75
CA PHE A 553 3.48 -15.22 -10.72
C PHE A 553 2.84 -16.43 -10.05
N SER A 554 1.96 -16.20 -9.08
CA SER A 554 1.06 -17.22 -8.52
C SER A 554 0.14 -17.83 -9.57
N GLN A 555 -0.09 -17.14 -10.70
CA GLN A 555 -1.03 -17.58 -11.72
C GLN A 555 -0.42 -18.69 -12.56
N SER A 556 -1.11 -19.83 -12.63
CA SER A 556 -0.67 -21.01 -13.36
C SER A 556 -0.45 -20.76 -14.85
N ASP A 557 -1.23 -19.90 -15.51
CA ASP A 557 -1.00 -19.56 -16.92
C ASP A 557 0.40 -18.93 -17.13
N VAL A 558 0.88 -18.14 -16.16
CA VAL A 558 2.22 -17.54 -16.18
C VAL A 558 3.28 -18.59 -15.87
N GLN A 559 3.07 -19.44 -14.86
CA GLN A 559 3.96 -20.55 -14.51
C GLN A 559 4.13 -21.54 -15.66
N ASN A 560 3.03 -21.92 -16.29
CA ASN A 560 2.99 -22.83 -17.43
C ASN A 560 3.67 -22.22 -18.65
N ARG A 561 3.43 -20.93 -18.93
CA ARG A 561 4.09 -20.25 -20.05
C ARG A 561 5.61 -20.19 -19.88
N LEU A 562 6.09 -20.18 -18.64
CA LEU A 562 7.49 -20.14 -18.29
C LEU A 562 7.99 -21.47 -17.69
N SER A 563 7.29 -22.58 -17.92
CA SER A 563 7.60 -23.90 -17.33
C SER A 563 8.96 -24.46 -17.77
N GLN A 564 9.39 -24.13 -18.99
CA GLN A 564 10.72 -24.48 -19.48
C GLN A 564 11.79 -23.51 -18.97
N HIS A 565 11.39 -22.38 -18.37
CA HIS A 565 12.32 -21.42 -17.82
C HIS A 565 12.74 -21.85 -16.41
N VAL A 566 13.99 -21.58 -16.08
CA VAL A 566 14.44 -21.63 -14.69
C VAL A 566 14.04 -20.32 -14.01
N TRP A 567 13.34 -20.40 -12.89
CA TRP A 567 12.86 -19.25 -12.12
C TRP A 567 13.84 -18.90 -11.01
N LEU A 568 14.54 -17.79 -11.17
CA LEU A 568 15.50 -17.31 -10.20
C LEU A 568 14.93 -16.05 -9.55
N GLN A 569 14.88 -16.01 -8.21
CA GLN A 569 14.52 -14.80 -7.48
C GLN A 569 15.75 -14.25 -6.79
N ILE A 570 16.20 -13.08 -7.22
CA ILE A 570 17.28 -12.36 -6.58
C ILE A 570 16.71 -11.64 -5.37
N ASP A 571 17.13 -12.07 -4.19
CA ASP A 571 16.69 -11.47 -2.93
C ASP A 571 17.63 -10.32 -2.55
N LEU A 572 17.12 -9.10 -2.67
CA LEU A 572 17.82 -7.87 -2.32
C LEU A 572 17.53 -7.43 -0.86
N THR A 573 16.65 -8.13 -0.12
CA THR A 573 16.28 -7.74 1.24
C THR A 573 17.46 -7.89 2.19
N ASN A 574 17.92 -6.78 2.76
CA ASN A 574 19.02 -6.73 3.73
C ASN A 574 20.29 -7.48 3.24
N ASN A 575 20.58 -7.42 1.94
CA ASN A 575 21.67 -8.18 1.32
C ASN A 575 22.90 -7.28 1.05
N PRO A 576 24.10 -7.58 1.59
CA PRO A 576 25.30 -6.77 1.38
C PRO A 576 25.86 -6.81 -0.06
N GLN A 577 25.40 -7.74 -0.91
CA GLN A 577 25.78 -7.84 -2.33
C GLN A 577 24.71 -7.28 -3.30
N ASP A 578 23.68 -6.60 -2.77
CA ASP A 578 22.58 -6.00 -3.54
C ASP A 578 23.05 -5.13 -4.72
N ASN A 579 24.00 -4.24 -4.48
CA ASN A 579 24.50 -3.28 -5.45
C ASN A 579 25.29 -3.94 -6.57
N ALA A 580 26.03 -5.01 -6.28
CA ALA A 580 26.78 -5.76 -7.29
C ALA A 580 25.82 -6.51 -8.23
N LEU A 581 24.82 -7.20 -7.65
CA LEU A 581 23.78 -7.93 -8.39
C LEU A 581 22.94 -7.03 -9.31
N LEU A 582 22.67 -5.79 -8.91
CA LEU A 582 21.96 -4.79 -9.73
C LEU A 582 22.85 -4.16 -10.80
N GLN A 583 24.11 -3.83 -10.48
CA GLN A 583 25.05 -3.20 -11.42
C GLN A 583 25.41 -4.12 -12.58
N ARG A 584 25.46 -5.43 -12.33
CA ARG A 584 25.81 -6.46 -13.32
C ARG A 584 24.98 -6.38 -14.61
N TYR A 585 23.68 -6.12 -14.52
CA TYR A 585 22.80 -5.94 -15.68
C TYR A 585 22.31 -4.49 -15.87
N ASN A 586 22.93 -3.55 -15.15
CA ASN A 586 22.60 -2.13 -15.11
C ASN A 586 21.12 -1.85 -14.79
N LEU A 587 20.61 -2.51 -13.74
CA LEU A 587 19.21 -2.41 -13.32
C LEU A 587 19.03 -1.26 -12.32
N PRO A 588 17.94 -0.46 -12.44
CA PRO A 588 17.67 0.65 -11.54
C PRO A 588 17.17 0.20 -10.15
N GLY A 589 16.46 -0.93 -10.06
CA GLY A 589 15.90 -1.51 -8.83
C GLY A 589 14.76 -2.51 -9.13
N PRO A 590 14.18 -3.16 -8.10
CA PRO A 590 13.00 -4.03 -8.21
C PRO A 590 11.66 -3.23 -8.32
N PRO A 591 10.58 -3.79 -8.91
CA PRO A 591 10.53 -5.09 -9.57
C PRO A 591 11.27 -5.02 -10.90
N ALA A 592 12.18 -5.96 -11.16
CA ALA A 592 12.85 -6.07 -12.45
C ALA A 592 12.92 -7.52 -12.89
N ILE A 593 12.35 -7.81 -14.05
CA ILE A 593 12.30 -9.18 -14.59
C ILE A 593 13.12 -9.22 -15.87
N LEU A 594 14.08 -10.15 -15.90
CA LEU A 594 14.96 -10.39 -17.04
C LEU A 594 14.71 -11.78 -17.60
N PHE A 595 14.78 -11.90 -18.92
CA PHE A 595 14.64 -13.16 -19.62
C PHE A 595 15.94 -13.49 -20.38
N PHE A 596 16.36 -14.74 -20.31
CA PHE A 596 17.52 -15.28 -21.02
C PHE A 596 17.08 -16.42 -21.92
N ASP A 597 17.68 -16.48 -23.11
CA ASP A 597 17.43 -17.56 -24.06
C ASP A 597 18.16 -18.87 -23.66
N LYS A 598 17.93 -19.94 -24.43
CA LYS A 598 18.54 -21.26 -24.23
C LYS A 598 20.07 -21.26 -24.37
N GLN A 599 20.63 -20.25 -25.05
CA GLN A 599 22.07 -20.04 -25.21
C GLN A 599 22.66 -19.22 -24.03
N GLY A 600 21.81 -18.75 -23.12
CA GLY A 600 22.16 -17.90 -22.00
C GLY A 600 22.55 -16.48 -22.42
N ASN A 601 22.02 -15.99 -23.55
CA ASN A 601 22.06 -14.58 -23.91
C ASN A 601 20.82 -13.88 -23.35
N GLU A 602 21.02 -12.66 -22.87
CA GLU A 602 19.94 -11.85 -22.31
C GLU A 602 19.08 -11.22 -23.40
N LEU A 603 17.75 -11.36 -23.29
CA LEU A 603 16.75 -10.70 -24.13
C LEU A 603 16.49 -9.27 -23.62
N LYS A 604 17.43 -8.36 -23.84
CA LYS A 604 17.40 -6.99 -23.30
C LYS A 604 16.12 -6.19 -23.63
N ASN A 605 15.49 -6.47 -24.77
CA ASN A 605 14.26 -5.78 -25.20
C ASN A 605 13.00 -6.26 -24.47
N ALA A 606 13.07 -7.35 -23.71
CA ALA A 606 11.91 -7.95 -23.04
C ALA A 606 11.90 -7.70 -21.52
N ARG A 607 12.77 -6.83 -21.02
CA ARG A 607 12.83 -6.48 -19.59
C ARG A 607 11.53 -5.83 -19.12
N ILE A 608 11.14 -6.13 -17.89
CA ILE A 608 9.98 -5.53 -17.21
C ILE A 608 10.47 -4.79 -15.98
N TYR A 609 9.96 -3.57 -15.74
CA TYR A 609 10.38 -2.70 -14.62
C TYR A 609 9.21 -2.23 -13.74
N ALA A 610 8.00 -2.75 -13.97
CA ALA A 610 6.77 -2.32 -13.28
C ALA A 610 5.79 -3.50 -13.16
N TYR A 611 4.83 -3.37 -12.24
CA TYR A 611 3.73 -4.32 -12.09
C TYR A 611 3.01 -4.51 -13.43
N LYS A 612 2.73 -5.77 -13.76
CA LYS A 612 1.89 -6.17 -14.88
C LYS A 612 0.92 -7.20 -14.37
N SER A 613 -0.38 -6.94 -14.48
CA SER A 613 -1.37 -7.97 -14.21
C SER A 613 -1.16 -9.17 -15.14
N LYS A 614 -1.68 -10.34 -14.75
CA LYS A 614 -1.61 -11.59 -15.54
C LYS A 614 -1.80 -11.38 -17.06
N ALA A 615 -2.85 -10.67 -17.47
CA ALA A 615 -3.14 -10.44 -18.88
C ALA A 615 -2.06 -9.58 -19.59
N GLN A 616 -1.56 -8.55 -18.93
CA GLN A 616 -0.48 -7.70 -19.45
C GLN A 616 0.85 -8.45 -19.49
N PHE A 617 1.10 -9.30 -18.51
CA PHE A 617 2.31 -10.12 -18.42
C PHE A 617 2.35 -11.17 -19.54
N LEU A 618 1.26 -11.91 -19.75
CA LEU A 618 1.17 -12.91 -20.83
C LEU A 618 1.27 -12.25 -22.22
N ASN A 619 0.60 -11.12 -22.44
CA ASN A 619 0.72 -10.36 -23.69
C ASN A 619 2.17 -9.87 -23.92
N HIS A 620 2.88 -9.48 -22.85
CA HIS A 620 4.30 -9.12 -22.94
C HIS A 620 5.17 -10.31 -23.35
N LEU A 621 4.96 -11.49 -22.77
CA LEU A 621 5.66 -12.71 -23.18
C LEU A 621 5.42 -13.05 -24.65
N GLU A 622 4.18 -12.88 -25.13
CA GLU A 622 3.82 -13.10 -26.53
C GLU A 622 4.48 -12.10 -27.48
N GLN A 623 4.42 -10.80 -27.17
CA GLN A 623 5.00 -9.73 -28.00
C GLN A 623 6.51 -9.91 -28.20
N HIS A 624 7.21 -10.35 -27.17
CA HIS A 624 8.65 -10.57 -27.21
C HIS A 624 9.07 -11.98 -27.61
N ARG A 625 8.10 -12.82 -28.02
CA ARG A 625 8.31 -14.23 -28.39
C ARG A 625 9.09 -15.00 -27.32
N ILE A 626 8.83 -14.69 -26.05
CA ILE A 626 9.28 -15.50 -24.92
C ILE A 626 8.35 -16.71 -24.90
N GLN A 627 8.79 -17.72 -25.64
CA GLN A 627 8.11 -19.01 -25.80
C GLN A 627 8.81 -20.08 -24.96
N HIS A 628 8.15 -21.23 -24.83
CA HIS A 628 8.69 -22.46 -24.23
C HIS A 628 10.14 -22.76 -24.68
#